data_AF-A0A966V3M3-F1
#
_entry.id   AF-A0A966V3M3-F1
#
_cell.length_a   1.000
_cell.length_b   1.000
_cell.length_c   1.000
_cell.angle_alpha   90.00
_cell.angle_beta   90.00
_cell.angle_gamma   90.00
#
_symmetry.space_group_name_H-M   'P 1'
#
loop_
_entity.id
_entity.type
_entity.pdbx_description
1 polymer ?
#
loop_
_entity_poly.entity_id
_entity_poly.type
_entity_poly.pdbx_seq_one_letter_code
_entity_poly.pdbx_strand_id
1 'polypeptide(L)' 'MKLDQFLKWQGLVGTGGEAKQRIQAGNIKVNGLVETRRGRQLATGDAVEVDGRELLVLPPPRDGDSQPGER' A
#
# COMPACT_ATOMS: atom_id res chain seq x y z
N MET A 1 -7.88 2.37 -5.84
CA MET A 1 -6.78 3.17 -5.23
C MET A 1 -5.47 2.80 -5.92
N LYS A 2 -4.43 3.66 -5.98
CA LYS A 2 -3.11 3.24 -6.49
C LYS A 2 -2.29 2.55 -5.40
N LEU A 3 -1.45 1.58 -5.77
CA LEU A 3 -0.57 0.88 -4.82
C LEU A 3 0.33 1.86 -4.05
N ASP A 4 0.98 2.81 -4.73
CA ASP A 4 1.84 3.80 -4.05
C ASP A 4 1.10 4.63 -3.00
N GLN A 5 -0.14 5.01 -3.29
CA GLN A 5 -0.99 5.77 -2.38
C GLN A 5 -1.44 4.91 -1.20
N PHE A 6 -1.78 3.64 -1.45
CA PHE A 6 -2.18 2.69 -0.42
C PHE A 6 -1.06 2.46 0.58
N LEU A 7 0.17 2.24 0.10
CA LEU A 7 1.33 2.05 0.96
C LEU A 7 1.56 3.26 1.87
N LYS A 8 1.48 4.47 1.30
CA LYS A 8 1.60 5.70 2.08
C LYS A 8 0.50 5.82 3.13
N TRP A 9 -0.72 5.47 2.75
CA TRP A 9 -1.88 5.60 3.62
C TRP A 9 -1.86 4.62 4.79
N GLN A 10 -1.38 3.40 4.56
CA GLN A 10 -1.18 2.38 5.60
C GLN A 10 0.07 2.63 6.48
N GLY A 11 0.80 3.74 6.28
CA GLY A 11 2.05 4.00 7.00
C GLY A 11 3.18 3.01 6.68
N LEU A 12 3.06 2.24 5.59
CA LEU A 12 4.08 1.26 5.21
C LEU A 12 5.34 1.93 4.67
N VAL A 13 5.20 3.14 4.12
CA VAL A 13 6.28 3.92 3.52
C VAL A 13 6.11 5.39 3.91
N GLY A 14 7.20 6.03 4.32
CA GLY A 14 7.18 7.44 4.75
C GLY A 14 7.17 8.41 3.57
N THR A 15 7.69 7.98 2.41
CA THR A 15 7.78 8.82 1.21
C THR A 15 7.39 8.07 -0.06
N GLY A 16 6.97 8.80 -1.10
CA GLY A 16 6.69 8.20 -2.40
C GLY A 16 7.92 7.58 -3.09
N GLY A 17 9.13 8.03 -2.72
CA GLY A 17 10.39 7.44 -3.18
C GLY A 17 10.62 6.05 -2.60
N GLU A 18 10.35 5.88 -1.31
CA GLU A 18 10.43 4.59 -0.62
C GLU A 18 9.41 3.59 -1.17
N ALA A 19 8.18 4.04 -1.43
CA ALA A 19 7.15 3.25 -2.11
C ALA A 19 7.67 2.67 -3.43
N LYS A 20 8.31 3.52 -4.25
CA LYS A 20 8.88 3.10 -5.53
C LYS A 20 9.95 2.02 -5.34
N GLN A 21 10.88 2.22 -4.39
CA GLN A 21 11.97 1.27 -4.14
C GLN A 21 11.44 -0.10 -3.73
N ARG A 22 10.50 -0.16 -2.78
CA ARG A 22 9.95 -1.45 -2.31
C ARG A 22 9.15 -2.19 -3.38
N ILE A 23 8.36 -1.46 -4.17
CA ILE A 23 7.64 -2.02 -5.30
C ILE A 23 8.64 -2.58 -6.33
N GLN A 24 9.64 -1.79 -6.74
CA GLN A 24 10.65 -2.23 -7.72
C GLN A 24 11.55 -3.36 -7.23
N ALA A 25 11.82 -3.41 -5.92
CA ALA A 25 12.56 -4.50 -5.28
C ALA A 25 11.79 -5.84 -5.29
N GLY A 26 10.48 -5.82 -5.58
CA GLY A 26 9.65 -7.02 -5.50
C GLY A 26 9.29 -7.42 -4.07
N ASN A 27 9.40 -6.49 -3.11
CA ASN A 27 9.04 -6.72 -1.71
C ASN A 27 7.52 -6.67 -1.47
N ILE A 28 6.76 -6.33 -2.51
CA ILE A 28 5.30 -6.21 -2.46
C ILE A 28 4.69 -7.38 -3.23
N LYS A 29 3.72 -8.06 -2.63
CA LYS A 29 2.83 -8.97 -3.34
C LYS A 29 1.40 -8.47 -3.26
N VAL A 30 0.64 -8.66 -4.33
CA VAL A 30 -0.79 -8.37 -4.38
C VAL A 30 -1.50 -9.67 -4.70
N ASN A 31 -2.39 -10.12 -3.82
CA ASN A 31 -3.08 -11.39 -3.88
C ASN A 31 -2.11 -12.58 -4.08
N GLY A 32 -0.98 -12.57 -3.34
CA GLY A 32 0.06 -13.59 -3.41
C GLY A 32 1.01 -13.48 -4.61
N LEU A 33 0.82 -12.52 -5.52
CA LEU A 33 1.67 -12.31 -6.69
C LEU A 33 2.59 -11.11 -6.50
N VAL A 34 3.90 -11.30 -6.68
CA VAL A 34 4.88 -10.20 -6.61
C VAL A 34 4.52 -9.12 -7.63
N GLU A 35 4.28 -7.90 -7.13
CA GLU A 35 3.87 -6.75 -7.96
C GLU A 35 4.96 -5.69 -7.95
N THR A 36 5.56 -5.47 -9.12
CA THR A 36 6.63 -4.48 -9.32
C THR A 36 6.15 -3.23 -10.06
N ARG A 37 4.85 -3.16 -10.38
CA ARG A 37 4.26 -2.02 -11.10
C ARG A 37 3.68 -1.02 -10.11
N ARG A 38 4.34 0.14 -10.00
CA ARG A 38 3.84 1.28 -9.21
C ARG A 38 2.43 1.73 -9.61
N GLY A 39 2.12 1.64 -10.91
CA GLY A 39 0.83 2.03 -11.47
C GLY A 39 -0.31 1.04 -11.22
N ARG A 40 -0.09 -0.03 -10.44
CA ARG A 40 -1.13 -1.00 -10.13
C ARG A 40 -2.30 -0.30 -9.42
N GLN A 41 -3.48 -0.40 -10.02
CA GLN A 41 -4.72 -0.08 -9.33
C GLN A 41 -5.10 -1.25 -8.45
N LEU A 42 -5.28 -0.95 -7.18
CA LEU A 42 -5.83 -1.82 -6.17
C LEU A 42 -7.34 -1.60 -6.09
N ALA A 43 -8.06 -2.72 -6.07
CA ALA A 43 -9.48 -2.77 -5.77
C ALA A 43 -9.70 -3.01 -4.28
N THR A 44 -10.86 -2.58 -3.79
CA THR A 44 -11.28 -2.91 -2.42
C THR A 44 -11.37 -4.43 -2.27
N GLY A 45 -10.74 -4.98 -1.25
CA GLY A 45 -10.61 -6.41 -1.00
C GLY A 45 -9.33 -7.05 -1.53
N ASP A 46 -8.50 -6.32 -2.28
CA ASP A 46 -7.16 -6.82 -2.65
C ASP A 46 -6.29 -7.01 -1.40
N ALA A 47 -5.52 -8.10 -1.34
CA ALA A 47 -4.57 -8.36 -0.27
C ALA A 47 -3.17 -7.91 -0.70
N VAL A 48 -2.58 -6.95 0.00
CA VAL A 48 -1.22 -6.46 -0.25
C VAL A 48 -0.29 -6.98 0.84
N GLU A 49 0.65 -7.85 0.47
CA GLU A 49 1.68 -8.37 1.36
C GLU A 49 2.97 -7.55 1.22
N VAL A 50 3.53 -7.08 2.34
CA VAL A 50 4.86 -6.46 2.41
C VAL A 50 5.61 -6.99 3.62
N ASP A 51 6.86 -7.42 3.43
CA ASP A 51 7.72 -7.94 4.52
C ASP A 51 7.02 -9.02 5.39
N GLY A 52 6.18 -9.86 4.77
CA GLY A 52 5.40 -10.90 5.46
C GLY A 52 4.16 -10.40 6.23
N ARG A 53 3.81 -9.12 6.10
CA ARG A 53 2.56 -8.54 6.60
C ARG A 53 1.56 -8.39 5.47
N GLU A 54 0.45 -9.10 5.57
CA GLU A 54 -0.67 -8.96 4.63
C GLU A 54 -1.66 -7.89 5.11
N LEU A 55 -2.00 -6.96 4.23
CA LEU A 55 -2.93 -5.87 4.48
C LEU A 55 -4.01 -5.85 3.42
N LEU A 56 -5.27 -5.88 3.87
CA LEU A 56 -6.41 -5.80 2.98
C LEU A 56 -6.67 -4.34 2.57
N VAL A 57 -6.91 -4.15 1.28
CA VAL A 57 -7.28 -2.86 0.71
C VAL A 57 -8.72 -2.58 1.09
N LEU A 58 -8.88 -1.75 2.12
CA LEU A 58 -10.19 -1.29 2.58
C LEU A 58 -10.56 0.01 1.87
N PRO A 59 -11.87 0.30 1.71
CA PRO A 59 -12.28 1.59 1.22
C PRO A 59 -11.84 2.67 2.22
N PRO A 60 -11.49 3.89 1.77
CA PRO A 60 -11.18 4.96 2.69
C PRO A 60 -12.36 5.18 3.64
N PRO A 61 -12.11 5.36 4.95
CA PRO A 61 -13.13 5.81 5.87
C PRO A 61 -13.67 7.12 5.32
N ARG A 62 -15.00 7.22 5.26
CA ARG A 62 -15.67 8.46 4.84
C ARG A 62 -15.18 9.58 5.77
N ASP A 63 -14.73 10.69 5.17
CA ASP A 63 -14.10 11.82 5.87
C ASP A 63 -14.72 12.08 7.26
N GLY A 64 -13.88 11.89 8.30
CA GLY A 64 -14.26 11.95 9.71
C GLY A 64 -13.28 11.20 10.63
N ASP A 65 -12.63 10.15 10.13
CA ASP A 65 -11.61 9.40 10.87
C ASP A 65 -10.22 10.00 10.61
N SER A 66 -9.86 11.00 11.43
CA SER A 66 -8.53 11.60 11.44
C SER A 66 -7.53 10.58 11.98
N GLN A 67 -6.79 9.89 11.12
CA GLN A 67 -5.67 9.07 11.57
C GLN A 67 -4.52 10.02 11.98
N PRO A 68 -4.12 10.06 13.27
CA PRO A 68 -3.19 11.06 13.77
C PRO A 68 -1.76 10.75 13.34
N GLY A 69 -0.95 11.81 13.23
CA GLY A 69 0.35 11.78 12.59
C GLY A 69 1.40 10.87 13.21
N GLU A 70 2.32 10.44 12.35
CA GLU A 70 3.64 9.97 12.75
C GLU A 70 4.59 11.18 12.73
N ARG A 71 5.14 11.49 13.91
CA ARG A 71 6.16 12.52 14.15
C ARG A 71 7.51 12.10 13.57
#